data_AF-A0A5C7HU85-F1
#
_entry.id   AF-A0A5C7HU85-F1
#
_cell.length_a   1.000
_cell.length_b   1.000
_cell.length_c   1.000
_cell.angle_alpha   90.00
_cell.angle_beta   90.00
_cell.angle_gamma   90.00
#
_symmetry.space_group_name_H-M   'P 1'
#
loop_
_entity.id
_entity.type
_entity.pdbx_description
1 polymer ?
#
loop_
_entity_poly.entity_id
_entity_poly.type
_entity_poly.pdbx_seq_one_letter_code
_entity_poly.pdbx_strand_id
1 'polypeptide(L)'
;MKLPRTVTVFHLPESSVMEEPIVHVVIPEYGPDTETWMTPIMRFLRDGTLPDERNASLRLDIPTMRVSYYNPGDNDEELRGFLEEIDERRDQARIRTAYHQTRIARYYNTKVRSRSFLPGDLIFKKVIPAPGYHRLAVWETAGKALI
;
A
#
# COMPACT_ATOMS: atom_id res chain seq x y z
N MET A 1 -9.32 -41.99 -3.63
CA MET A 1 -9.48 -41.93 -2.16
C MET A 1 -8.68 -40.74 -1.64
N LYS A 2 -9.31 -39.76 -0.98
CA LYS A 2 -8.60 -38.63 -0.37
C LYS A 2 -8.25 -39.00 1.07
N LEU A 3 -6.97 -38.97 1.42
CA LEU A 3 -6.52 -39.20 2.80
C LEU A 3 -6.97 -38.02 3.69
N PRO A 4 -7.43 -38.29 4.92
CA PRO A 4 -7.83 -37.23 5.84
C PRO A 4 -6.62 -36.40 6.24
N ARG A 5 -6.78 -35.07 6.25
CA ARG A 5 -5.74 -34.13 6.70
C ARG A 5 -5.84 -33.97 8.21
N THR A 6 -4.78 -34.30 8.92
CA THR A 6 -4.64 -34.03 10.35
C THR A 6 -4.09 -32.61 10.52
N VAL A 7 -4.82 -31.75 11.25
CA VAL A 7 -4.39 -30.39 11.60
C VAL A 7 -4.16 -30.36 13.10
N THR A 8 -2.95 -30.04 13.52
CA THR A 8 -2.61 -29.80 14.93
C THR A 8 -3.12 -28.43 15.32
N VAL A 9 -4.16 -28.39 16.15
CA VAL A 9 -4.72 -27.18 16.72
C VAL A 9 -4.14 -27.00 18.12
N PHE A 10 -3.35 -25.96 18.33
CA PHE A 10 -2.85 -25.59 19.65
C PHE A 10 -3.95 -24.81 20.36
N HIS A 11 -4.48 -25.38 21.45
CA HIS A 11 -5.38 -24.67 22.34
C HIS A 11 -4.54 -23.82 23.30
N LEU A 12 -4.61 -22.50 23.15
CA LEU A 12 -4.10 -21.59 24.17
C LEU A 12 -5.07 -21.58 25.37
N PRO A 13 -4.60 -21.82 26.60
CA PRO A 13 -5.45 -21.87 27.78
C PRO A 13 -6.01 -20.50 28.20
N GLU A 14 -5.45 -19.39 27.72
CA GLU A 14 -5.93 -18.02 28.00
C GLU A 14 -6.00 -17.18 26.72
N SER A 15 -7.05 -16.35 26.59
CA SER A 15 -7.22 -15.42 25.48
C SER A 15 -6.19 -14.29 25.57
N SER A 16 -5.31 -14.19 24.58
CA SER A 16 -4.23 -13.18 24.53
C SER A 16 -4.70 -11.73 24.43
N VAL A 17 -6.00 -11.49 24.20
CA VAL A 17 -6.54 -10.13 24.12
C VAL A 17 -7.07 -9.79 25.50
N MET A 18 -6.27 -9.06 26.27
CA MET A 18 -6.74 -8.33 27.43
C MET A 18 -7.88 -7.42 26.93
N GLU A 19 -9.11 -7.62 27.40
CA GLU A 19 -10.20 -6.66 27.12
C GLU A 19 -9.76 -5.30 27.70
N GLU A 20 -9.35 -4.38 26.82
CA GLU A 20 -9.02 -3.03 27.24
C GLU A 20 -10.29 -2.41 27.84
N PRO A 21 -10.22 -1.84 29.06
CA PRO A 21 -11.40 -1.25 29.67
C PRO A 21 -11.92 -0.14 28.76
N ILE A 22 -13.20 -0.19 28.42
CA ILE A 22 -13.85 0.86 27.63
C ILE A 22 -13.81 2.14 28.46
N VAL A 23 -12.81 2.99 28.20
CA VAL A 23 -12.70 4.32 28.79
C VAL A 23 -13.74 5.19 28.09
N HIS A 24 -14.83 5.51 28.78
CA HIS A 24 -15.73 6.57 28.33
C HIS A 24 -14.97 7.90 28.37
N VAL A 25 -14.41 8.32 27.23
CA VAL A 25 -13.74 9.61 27.09
C VAL A 25 -14.83 10.68 27.03
N VAL A 26 -15.06 11.36 28.15
CA VAL A 26 -15.87 12.59 28.17
C VAL A 26 -15.05 13.68 27.49
N ILE A 27 -15.48 14.10 26.30
CA ILE A 27 -14.88 15.24 25.59
C ILE A 27 -15.55 16.51 26.13
N PRO A 28 -14.83 17.41 26.82
CA PRO A 28 -15.41 18.67 27.28
C PRO A 28 -15.72 19.57 26.07
N GLU A 29 -16.91 20.15 26.00
CA GLU A 29 -17.17 21.23 25.04
C GLU A 29 -16.46 22.50 25.51
N TYR A 30 -15.40 22.89 24.80
CA TYR A 30 -14.65 24.10 25.10
C TYR A 30 -15.34 25.32 24.50
N GLY A 31 -15.87 26.19 25.37
CA GLY A 31 -16.40 27.49 24.97
C GLY A 31 -15.29 28.44 24.49
N PRO A 32 -15.64 29.52 23.75
CA PRO A 32 -14.70 30.40 23.05
C PRO A 32 -13.64 31.06 23.95
N ASP A 33 -13.87 31.14 25.26
CA ASP A 33 -13.00 31.85 26.21
C ASP A 33 -12.30 30.90 27.21
N THR A 34 -12.26 29.60 26.93
CA THR A 34 -11.66 28.61 27.85
C THR A 34 -10.14 28.60 27.72
N GLU A 35 -9.42 28.88 28.81
CA GLU A 35 -7.96 28.66 28.92
C GLU A 35 -7.66 27.17 28.88
N THR A 36 -7.53 26.66 27.66
CA THR A 36 -7.20 25.28 27.36
C THR A 36 -5.70 25.18 27.14
N TRP A 37 -5.13 23.98 27.27
CA TRP A 37 -3.71 23.75 26.96
C TRP A 37 -3.31 24.17 25.53
N MET A 38 -4.27 24.33 24.61
CA MET A 38 -4.09 24.84 23.24
C MET A 38 -4.08 26.36 23.13
N THR A 39 -4.68 27.09 24.08
CA THR A 39 -4.82 28.56 24.03
C THR A 39 -3.46 29.28 23.91
N PRO A 40 -2.39 28.85 24.62
CA PRO A 40 -1.06 29.42 24.44
C PRO A 40 -0.48 29.19 23.03
N ILE A 41 -0.73 28.03 22.42
CA ILE A 41 -0.25 27.67 21.07
C ILE A 41 -0.94 28.55 20.03
N MET A 42 -2.26 28.72 20.14
CA MET A 42 -3.04 29.54 19.21
C MET A 42 -2.68 31.03 19.30
N ARG A 43 -2.43 31.55 20.52
CA ARG A 43 -1.99 32.93 20.73
C ARG A 43 -0.60 33.18 20.13
N PHE A 44 0.33 32.24 20.28
CA PHE A 44 1.65 32.33 19.66
C PHE A 44 1.57 32.37 18.13
N LEU A 45 0.77 31.50 17.51
CA LEU A 45 0.61 31.46 16.06
C LEU A 45 -0.09 32.72 15.50
N ARG A 46 -0.96 33.35 16.29
CA ARG A 46 -1.69 34.57 15.90
C ARG A 46 -0.87 35.84 16.08
N ASP A 47 -0.24 35.98 17.25
CA ASP A 47 0.33 37.26 17.72
C ASP A 47 1.87 37.23 17.83
N GLY A 48 2.51 36.08 17.56
CA GLY A 48 3.97 35.91 17.55
C GLY A 48 4.65 36.01 18.93
N THR A 49 3.87 36.09 20.01
CA THR A 49 4.37 36.30 21.37
C THR A 49 4.40 34.98 22.14
N LEU A 50 5.59 34.56 22.57
CA LEU A 50 5.77 33.37 23.42
C LEU A 50 5.19 33.67 24.82
N PRO A 51 4.52 32.72 25.49
CA PRO A 51 4.02 32.95 26.85
C PRO A 51 5.18 33.20 27.84
N ASP A 52 5.03 34.19 28.72
CA ASP A 52 6.01 34.49 29.79
C ASP A 52 6.20 33.31 30.76
N GLU A 53 5.19 32.43 30.86
CA GLU A 53 5.27 31.23 31.68
C GLU A 53 6.15 30.16 31.03
N ARG A 54 7.34 29.95 31.61
CA ARG A 54 8.34 28.94 31.24
C ARG A 54 7.75 27.55 30.92
N ASN A 55 6.69 27.15 31.64
CA ASN A 55 6.07 25.84 31.54
C ASN A 55 5.22 25.64 30.27
N ALA A 56 4.65 26.73 29.71
CA ALA A 56 3.88 26.69 28.47
C ALA A 56 4.80 26.57 27.25
N SER A 57 5.97 27.23 27.30
CA SER A 57 7.01 27.16 26.27
C SER A 57 7.72 25.80 26.27
N LEU A 58 7.91 25.17 27.43
CA LEU A 58 8.51 23.84 27.57
C LEU A 58 7.81 22.77 26.72
N ARG A 59 6.48 22.82 26.55
CA ARG A 59 5.75 21.85 25.71
C ARG A 59 6.00 22.02 24.21
N LEU A 60 6.41 23.21 23.77
CA LEU A 60 6.82 23.49 22.39
C LEU A 60 8.31 23.16 22.15
N ASP A 61 9.08 22.97 23.23
CA ASP A 61 10.54 22.80 23.21
C ASP A 61 10.98 21.36 23.54
N ILE A 62 10.04 20.40 23.63
CA ILE A 62 10.39 18.98 23.79
C ILE A 62 10.85 18.45 22.43
N PRO A 63 12.14 18.08 22.26
CA PRO A 63 12.60 17.46 21.04
C PRO A 63 11.87 16.12 20.84
N THR A 64 11.31 15.93 19.64
CA THR A 64 10.69 14.65 19.28
C THR A 64 11.72 13.53 19.29
N MET A 65 11.28 12.28 19.48
CA MET A 65 12.15 11.11 19.49
C MET A 65 13.05 11.04 18.24
N ARG A 66 12.54 11.44 17.06
CA ARG A 66 13.31 11.51 15.82
C ARG A 66 14.48 12.49 15.89
N VAL A 67 14.33 13.58 16.62
CA VAL A 67 15.38 14.61 16.80
C VAL A 67 16.34 14.20 17.90
N SER A 68 15.83 13.67 19.02
CA SER A 68 16.67 13.29 20.17
C SER A 68 17.57 12.08 19.89
N TYR A 69 17.14 11.16 19.04
CA TYR A 69 17.89 9.95 18.65
C TYR A 69 18.43 10.02 17.22
N TYR A 70 18.51 11.21 16.63
CA TYR A 70 19.07 11.35 15.28
C TYR A 70 20.56 11.04 15.29
N ASN A 71 20.95 10.00 14.57
CA ASN A 71 22.33 9.69 14.30
C ASN A 71 22.55 9.68 12.77
N PRO A 72 23.39 10.57 12.22
CA PRO A 72 23.63 10.62 10.79
C PRO A 72 24.32 9.34 10.26
N GLY A 73 25.10 8.63 11.08
CA GLY A 73 25.80 7.41 10.66
C GLY A 73 24.86 6.23 10.37
N ASP A 74 23.77 6.11 11.14
CA ASP A 74 22.82 5.01 10.99
C ASP A 74 22.09 5.10 9.64
N ASN A 75 21.76 6.31 9.19
CA ASN A 75 21.12 6.54 7.90
C ASN A 75 22.04 6.15 6.72
N ASP A 76 23.34 6.42 6.83
CA ASP A 76 24.31 6.04 5.79
C ASP A 76 24.54 4.52 5.75
N GLU A 77 24.54 3.85 6.91
CA GLU A 77 24.65 2.40 7.00
C GLU A 77 23.39 1.70 6.45
N GLU A 78 22.20 2.15 6.85
CA GLU A 78 20.94 1.63 6.32
C GLU A 78 20.84 1.85 4.81
N LEU A 79 21.21 3.04 4.32
CA LEU A 79 21.21 3.35 2.89
C LEU A 79 22.09 2.38 2.10
N ARG A 80 23.28 2.05 2.60
CA ARG A 80 24.17 1.07 1.95
C ARG A 80 23.52 -0.31 1.90
N GLY A 81 22.93 -0.76 3.00
CA GLY A 81 22.20 -2.03 3.04
C GLY A 81 21.06 -2.08 2.02
N PHE A 82 20.26 -1.01 1.93
CA PHE A 82 19.19 -0.92 0.92
C PHE A 82 19.72 -0.93 -0.52
N LEU A 83 20.84 -0.25 -0.78
CA LEU A 83 21.45 -0.23 -2.11
C LEU A 83 21.94 -1.61 -2.53
N GLU A 84 22.49 -2.39 -1.59
CA GLU A 84 22.87 -3.79 -1.83
C GLU A 84 21.65 -4.70 -2.07
N GLU A 85 20.54 -4.49 -1.34
CA GLU A 85 19.33 -5.33 -1.45
C GLU A 85 18.47 -5.01 -2.69
N ILE A 86 18.58 -3.80 -3.27
CA ILE A 86 17.67 -3.33 -4.32
C ILE A 86 17.59 -4.27 -5.51
N ASP A 87 18.72 -4.83 -5.95
CA ASP A 87 18.74 -5.71 -7.11
C ASP A 87 18.11 -7.07 -6.79
N GLU A 88 18.31 -7.60 -5.59
CA GLU A 88 17.63 -8.81 -5.14
C GLU A 88 16.11 -8.61 -5.11
N ARG A 89 15.62 -7.48 -4.57
CA ARG A 89 14.18 -7.17 -4.56
C ARG A 89 13.61 -7.04 -5.96
N ARG A 90 14.35 -6.42 -6.88
CA ARG A 90 13.94 -6.30 -8.30
C ARG A 90 13.86 -7.68 -8.94
N ASP A 91 14.82 -8.55 -8.70
CA ASP A 91 14.82 -9.90 -9.25
C ASP A 91 13.69 -10.75 -8.67
N GLN A 92 13.45 -10.67 -7.37
CA GLN A 92 12.28 -11.30 -6.74
C GLN A 92 10.96 -10.78 -7.35
N ALA A 93 10.84 -9.48 -7.58
CA ALA A 93 9.66 -8.90 -8.23
C ALA A 93 9.49 -9.38 -9.68
N ARG A 94 10.58 -9.46 -10.45
CA ARG A 94 10.59 -10.01 -11.82
C ARG A 94 10.15 -11.47 -11.82
N ILE A 95 10.67 -12.29 -10.92
CA ILE A 95 10.30 -13.72 -10.78
C ILE A 95 8.80 -13.85 -10.48
N ARG A 96 8.27 -13.06 -9.52
CA ARG A 96 6.84 -13.07 -9.18
C ARG A 96 5.98 -12.67 -10.39
N THR A 97 6.35 -11.60 -11.10
CA THR A 97 5.61 -11.16 -12.29
C THR A 97 5.64 -12.21 -13.39
N ALA A 98 6.80 -12.80 -13.70
CA ALA A 98 6.94 -13.86 -14.70
C ALA A 98 6.12 -15.11 -14.32
N TYR A 99 6.12 -15.47 -13.03
CA TYR A 99 5.29 -16.56 -12.51
C TYR A 99 3.80 -16.29 -12.71
N HIS A 100 3.32 -15.09 -12.37
CA HIS A 100 1.94 -14.69 -12.57
C HIS A 100 1.56 -14.67 -14.05
N GLN A 101 2.38 -14.07 -14.91
CA GLN A 101 2.17 -14.06 -16.37
C GLN A 101 2.08 -15.48 -16.94
N THR A 102 3.00 -16.36 -16.54
CA THR A 102 3.00 -17.77 -16.97
C THR A 102 1.73 -18.50 -16.53
N ARG A 103 1.29 -18.29 -15.28
CA ARG A 103 0.04 -18.88 -14.77
C ARG A 103 -1.19 -18.40 -15.53
N ILE A 104 -1.29 -17.11 -15.78
CA ILE A 104 -2.38 -16.50 -16.53
C ILE A 104 -2.39 -17.06 -17.97
N ALA A 105 -1.23 -17.08 -18.64
CA ALA A 105 -1.11 -17.63 -19.98
C ALA A 105 -1.53 -19.10 -20.06
N ARG A 106 -1.11 -19.94 -19.10
CA ARG A 106 -1.54 -21.34 -19.01
C ARG A 106 -3.06 -21.46 -18.88
N TYR A 107 -3.68 -20.69 -17.99
CA TYR A 107 -5.13 -20.72 -17.78
C TYR A 107 -5.92 -20.28 -19.02
N TYR A 108 -5.46 -19.24 -19.72
CA TYR A 108 -6.10 -18.80 -20.94
C TYR A 108 -5.90 -19.81 -22.08
N ASN A 109 -4.67 -20.29 -22.30
CA ASN A 109 -4.34 -21.19 -23.39
C ASN A 109 -5.08 -22.53 -23.28
N THR A 110 -5.38 -23.04 -22.08
CA THR A 110 -6.18 -24.27 -21.93
C THR A 110 -7.62 -24.11 -22.46
N LYS A 111 -8.13 -22.88 -22.55
CA LYS A 111 -9.47 -22.57 -23.07
C LYS A 111 -9.47 -22.18 -24.54
N VAL A 112 -8.31 -21.88 -25.12
CA VAL A 112 -8.20 -21.54 -26.54
C VAL A 112 -8.29 -22.81 -27.37
N ARG A 113 -9.30 -22.88 -28.24
CA ARG A 113 -9.43 -23.94 -29.24
C ARG A 113 -8.85 -23.44 -30.56
N SER A 114 -7.83 -24.13 -31.07
CA SER A 114 -7.31 -23.85 -32.41
C SER A 114 -8.41 -24.06 -33.45
N ARG A 115 -8.58 -23.09 -34.33
CA ARG A 115 -9.42 -23.18 -35.53
C ARG A 115 -8.55 -22.91 -36.75
N SER A 116 -8.66 -23.75 -37.77
CA SER A 116 -8.14 -23.46 -39.10
C SER A 116 -9.08 -22.49 -39.80
N PHE A 117 -8.52 -21.50 -40.48
CA PHE A 117 -9.26 -20.60 -41.36
C PHE A 117 -8.87 -20.90 -42.80
N LEU A 118 -9.77 -20.64 -43.75
CA LEU A 118 -9.53 -20.67 -45.19
C LEU A 118 -9.50 -19.23 -45.76
N PRO A 119 -8.82 -18.98 -46.89
CA PRO A 119 -8.86 -17.68 -47.54
C PRO A 119 -10.30 -17.31 -47.87
N GLY A 120 -10.76 -16.17 -47.37
CA GLY A 120 -12.14 -15.70 -47.53
C GLY A 120 -13.04 -15.87 -46.29
N ASP A 121 -12.62 -16.59 -45.25
CA ASP A 121 -13.38 -16.74 -44.00
C ASP A 121 -13.50 -15.41 -43.26
N LEU A 122 -14.67 -15.09 -42.70
CA LEU A 122 -14.86 -13.88 -41.92
C LEU A 122 -14.27 -14.02 -40.52
N ILE A 123 -13.32 -13.15 -40.18
CA ILE A 123 -12.64 -13.10 -38.89
C ILE A 123 -12.76 -11.71 -38.25
N PHE A 124 -12.88 -11.71 -36.92
CA PHE A 124 -12.79 -10.48 -36.12
C PHE A 124 -11.34 -10.29 -35.66
N LYS A 125 -10.74 -9.16 -36.04
CA LYS A 125 -9.39 -8.79 -35.63
C LYS A 125 -9.45 -7.88 -34.41
N LYS A 126 -8.68 -8.22 -33.37
CA LYS A 126 -8.50 -7.35 -32.21
C LYS A 126 -7.54 -6.22 -32.58
N VAL A 127 -8.00 -4.97 -32.49
CA VAL A 127 -7.13 -3.80 -32.66
C VAL A 127 -6.51 -3.48 -31.31
N ILE A 128 -5.18 -3.44 -31.26
CA ILE A 128 -4.44 -2.99 -30.08
C ILE A 128 -4.18 -1.49 -30.30
N PRO A 129 -4.81 -0.59 -29.53
CA PRO A 129 -4.60 0.84 -29.71
C PRO A 129 -3.16 1.23 -29.34
N ALA A 130 -2.69 2.35 -29.90
CA ALA A 130 -1.37 2.90 -29.60
C ALA A 130 -1.23 3.20 -28.09
N PRO A 131 -0.03 3.03 -27.51
CA PRO A 131 0.21 3.29 -26.10
C PRO A 131 -0.18 4.74 -25.76
N GLY A 132 -1.12 4.91 -24.82
CA GLY A 132 -1.69 6.21 -24.44
C GLY A 132 -3.19 6.36 -24.73
N TYR A 133 -3.74 5.56 -25.64
CA TYR A 133 -5.18 5.54 -25.90
C TYR A 133 -5.88 4.46 -25.06
N HIS A 134 -6.42 4.87 -23.92
CA HIS A 134 -7.25 4.04 -23.03
C HIS A 134 -8.68 4.00 -23.56
N ARG A 135 -8.88 3.35 -24.71
CA ARG A 135 -10.21 2.92 -25.15
C ARG A 135 -10.26 1.39 -25.07
N LEU A 136 -11.41 0.87 -24.65
CA LEU A 136 -11.71 -0.56 -24.57
C LEU A 136 -11.28 -1.29 -25.85
N ALA A 137 -10.94 -2.58 -25.76
CA ALA A 137 -10.55 -3.39 -26.91
C ALA A 137 -11.54 -3.19 -28.08
N VAL A 138 -11.09 -2.48 -29.11
CA VAL A 138 -11.86 -2.26 -30.33
C VAL A 138 -11.63 -3.46 -31.24
N TRP A 139 -12.71 -4.13 -31.61
CA TRP A 139 -12.68 -5.15 -32.67
C TRP A 139 -13.04 -4.45 -33.97
N GLU A 140 -12.24 -4.67 -35.02
CA GLU A 140 -12.64 -4.25 -36.37
C GLU A 140 -13.84 -5.08 -36.85
N THR A 141 -14.65 -4.52 -37.75
CA THR A 141 -15.71 -5.26 -38.45
C THR A 141 -15.13 -6.47 -39.18
N ALA A 142 -15.92 -7.51 -39.37
CA ALA A 142 -15.48 -8.78 -39.94
C ALA A 142 -14.69 -8.60 -41.25
N GLY A 143 -13.40 -8.91 -41.21
CA GLY A 143 -12.51 -8.93 -42.37
C GLY A 143 -12.38 -10.34 -42.91
N LYS A 144 -12.04 -10.49 -44.19
CA LYS A 144 -11.72 -11.82 -44.74
C LYS A 144 -10.33 -12.26 -44.29
N ALA A 145 -10.20 -13.51 -43.85
CA ALA A 145 -8.93 -14.16 -43.60
C ALA A 145 -8.18 -14.23 -44.94
N LEU A 146 -6.99 -13.64 -44.98
CA LEU A 146 -6.14 -13.64 -46.17
C LEU A 146 -5.07 -14.73 -46.14
N ILE A 147 -4.90 -15.39 -44.98
CA ILE A 147 -3.87 -16.37 -44.58
C ILE A 147 -2.48 -16.07 -45.14
#